data_AF-A0A7Y3JKN3-F1
#
_entry.id   AF-A0A7Y3JKN3-F1
#
_cell.length_a   1.000
_cell.length_b   1.000
_cell.length_c   1.000
_cell.angle_alpha   90.00
_cell.angle_beta   90.00
_cell.angle_gamma   90.00
#
_symmetry.space_group_name_H-M   'P 1'
#
loop_
_entity.id
_entity.type
_entity.pdbx_description
1 polymer ?
#
loop_
_entity_poly.entity_id
_entity_poly.type
_entity_poly.pdbx_seq_one_letter_code
_entity_poly.pdbx_strand_id
1 'polypeptide(L)'
;MAVTLADINDLSRSHGSATDALNFAISSLESALAVSRYSFNGVTRPYLEMRRDMPYCIHGTPIPGTQILVNRNYKPLGSNIETGGEHSKYEDFINLHVRLTNNQIAAVADRGQSSYLFGDENPPWCSRAAAKAYLKRLVLLRGLLETAKV
;
A
#
# COMPACT_ATOMS: atom_id res chain seq x y z
N MET A 1 10.99 23.57 -9.50
CA MET A 1 9.99 22.72 -10.19
C MET A 1 9.20 21.97 -9.14
N ALA A 2 7.89 21.84 -9.32
CA ALA A 2 7.08 20.99 -8.46
C ALA A 2 7.42 19.52 -8.77
N VAL A 3 7.67 18.71 -7.74
CA VAL A 3 7.91 17.28 -7.91
C VAL A 3 6.57 16.57 -8.11
N THR A 4 6.50 15.62 -9.03
CA THR A 4 5.31 14.79 -9.26
C THR A 4 5.59 13.32 -8.98
N LEU A 5 4.55 12.48 -9.00
CA LEU A 5 4.72 11.06 -8.72
C LEU A 5 5.59 10.39 -9.79
N ALA A 6 5.54 10.86 -11.04
CA ALA A 6 6.38 10.38 -12.14
C ALA A 6 7.90 10.62 -11.90
N ASP A 7 8.26 11.59 -11.06
CA ASP A 7 9.65 11.85 -10.66
C ASP A 7 10.18 10.88 -9.58
N ILE A 8 9.31 9.99 -9.08
CA ILE A 8 9.66 8.96 -8.10
C ILE A 8 9.90 7.65 -8.85
N ASN A 9 10.95 6.92 -8.48
CA ASN A 9 11.25 5.63 -9.10
C ASN A 9 10.10 4.63 -8.88
N ASP A 10 9.68 3.96 -9.95
CA ASP A 10 8.75 2.84 -9.86
C ASP A 10 9.43 1.62 -9.23
N LEU A 11 8.78 1.04 -8.23
CA LEU A 11 9.25 -0.15 -7.52
C LEU A 11 8.31 -1.36 -7.70
N SER A 12 7.19 -1.19 -8.40
CA SER A 12 6.13 -2.21 -8.51
C SER A 12 6.61 -3.52 -9.13
N ARG A 13 7.58 -3.43 -10.05
CA ARG A 13 8.24 -4.58 -10.69
C ARG A 13 9.50 -5.05 -9.96
N SER A 14 10.04 -4.23 -9.07
CA SER A 14 11.30 -4.47 -8.37
C SER A 14 11.11 -5.30 -7.09
N HIS A 15 9.91 -5.28 -6.51
CA HIS A 15 9.58 -6.12 -5.36
C HIS A 15 9.55 -7.60 -5.77
N GLY A 16 10.22 -8.45 -4.97
CA GLY A 16 10.27 -9.89 -5.23
C GLY A 16 8.93 -10.60 -4.94
N SER A 17 8.09 -10.01 -4.09
CA SER A 17 6.76 -10.53 -3.75
C SER A 17 5.86 -9.45 -3.11
N ALA A 18 4.57 -9.73 -2.92
CA ALA A 18 3.66 -8.87 -2.18
C ALA A 18 4.09 -8.69 -0.72
N THR A 19 4.64 -9.75 -0.09
CA THR A 19 5.20 -9.69 1.26
C THR A 19 6.41 -8.76 1.31
N ASP A 20 7.28 -8.80 0.31
CA ASP A 20 8.45 -7.92 0.20
C ASP A 20 8.02 -6.44 0.04
N ALA A 21 7.07 -6.18 -0.86
CA ALA A 21 6.49 -4.85 -1.02
C ALA A 21 5.85 -4.32 0.28
N LEU A 22 5.12 -5.19 1.00
CA LEU A 22 4.53 -4.84 2.29
C LEU A 22 5.59 -4.58 3.38
N ASN A 23 6.66 -5.37 3.42
CA ASN A 23 7.77 -5.15 4.35
C ASN A 23 8.45 -3.80 4.08
N PHE A 24 8.67 -3.47 2.80
CA PHE A 24 9.20 -2.17 2.41
C PHE A 24 8.30 -1.01 2.89
N ALA A 25 6.98 -1.16 2.73
CA ALA A 25 6.00 -0.19 3.22
C ALA A 25 6.05 -0.04 4.76
N ILE A 26 6.07 -1.16 5.49
CA ILE A 26 6.19 -1.18 6.96
C ILE A 26 7.46 -0.44 7.40
N SER A 27 8.62 -0.80 6.84
CA SER A 27 9.90 -0.18 7.20
C SER A 27 9.95 1.31 6.87
N SER A 28 9.35 1.73 5.76
CA SER A 28 9.26 3.14 5.37
C SER A 28 8.42 3.94 6.38
N LEU A 29 7.27 3.40 6.78
CA LEU A 29 6.38 4.03 7.76
C LEU A 29 6.97 4.05 9.18
N GLU A 30 7.64 2.97 9.60
CA GLU A 30 8.37 2.90 10.87
C GLU A 30 9.50 3.94 10.92
N SER A 31 10.28 4.05 9.84
CA SER A 31 11.35 5.05 9.72
C SER A 31 10.81 6.47 9.81
N ALA A 32 9.69 6.76 9.12
CA ALA A 32 9.03 8.05 9.22
C ALA A 32 8.56 8.33 10.66
N LEU A 33 7.93 7.34 11.32
CA LEU A 33 7.43 7.45 12.69
C LEU A 33 8.51 7.65 13.74
N ALA A 34 9.73 7.16 13.50
CA ALA A 34 10.88 7.30 14.39
C ALA A 34 11.42 8.75 14.45
N VAL A 35 11.15 9.58 13.43
CA VAL A 35 11.56 10.99 13.42
C VAL A 35 10.73 11.80 14.43
N SER A 36 11.38 12.62 15.25
CA SER A 36 10.74 13.42 16.30
C SER A 36 9.73 14.44 15.74
N ARG A 37 10.10 15.15 14.66
CA ARG A 37 9.24 16.08 13.90
C ARG A 37 8.54 15.36 12.75
N TYR A 38 7.59 14.49 13.09
CA TYR A 38 6.73 13.82 12.11
C TYR A 38 5.77 14.82 11.47
N SER A 39 5.95 15.10 10.18
CA SER A 39 5.06 15.97 9.42
C SER A 39 5.24 15.71 7.93
N PHE A 40 4.12 15.63 7.22
CA PHE A 40 4.06 15.57 5.77
C PHE A 40 3.22 16.74 5.28
N ASN A 41 3.84 17.93 5.25
CA ASN A 41 3.18 19.15 4.80
C ASN A 41 3.31 19.27 3.27
N GLY A 42 2.17 19.23 2.57
CA GLY A 42 2.11 19.39 1.12
C GLY A 42 2.70 18.22 0.32
N VAL A 43 2.72 18.39 -1.00
CA VAL A 43 3.21 17.39 -1.96
C VAL A 43 4.73 17.53 -2.12
N THR A 44 5.47 16.88 -1.23
CA THR A 44 6.94 16.80 -1.27
C THR A 44 7.39 15.42 -1.75
N ARG A 45 8.68 15.24 -2.07
CA ARG A 45 9.22 13.93 -2.47
C ARG A 45 8.94 12.83 -1.43
N PRO A 46 9.19 13.02 -0.11
CA PRO A 46 8.83 12.02 0.91
C PRO A 46 7.33 11.72 0.96
N TYR A 47 6.47 12.71 0.72
CA TYR A 47 5.03 12.48 0.63
C TYR A 47 4.67 11.56 -0.55
N LEU A 48 5.30 11.76 -1.70
CA LEU A 48 5.06 10.98 -2.91
C LEU A 48 5.66 9.58 -2.82
N GLU A 49 6.81 9.41 -2.18
CA GLU A 49 7.39 8.10 -1.86
C GLU A 49 6.43 7.30 -0.97
N MET A 50 5.93 7.89 0.11
CA MET A 50 4.89 7.26 0.94
C MET A 50 3.62 6.93 0.13
N ARG A 51 3.23 7.79 -0.81
CA ARG A 51 2.09 7.51 -1.70
C ARG A 51 2.30 6.30 -2.60
N ARG A 52 3.50 6.14 -3.14
CA ARG A 52 3.91 5.00 -3.97
C ARG A 52 3.91 3.71 -3.14
N ASP A 53 4.45 3.78 -1.92
CA ASP A 53 4.82 2.62 -1.10
C ASP A 53 3.71 2.06 -0.23
N MET A 54 2.71 2.86 0.13
CA MET A 54 1.69 2.43 1.10
C MET A 54 0.51 1.71 0.43
N PRO A 55 0.18 0.46 0.85
CA PRO A 55 -0.97 -0.27 0.30
C PRO A 55 -2.30 0.30 0.81
N TYR A 56 -3.16 0.67 -0.11
CA TYR A 56 -4.46 1.26 0.18
C TYR A 56 -5.57 0.24 0.29
N CYS A 57 -5.55 -0.75 -0.59
CA CYS A 57 -6.63 -1.69 -0.77
C CYS A 57 -6.07 -3.06 -1.15
N ILE A 58 -6.76 -4.11 -0.70
CA ILE A 58 -6.59 -5.48 -1.18
C ILE A 58 -7.63 -5.67 -2.29
N HIS A 59 -7.23 -5.36 -3.52
CA HIS A 59 -8.14 -5.29 -4.66
C HIS A 59 -8.32 -6.67 -5.32
N GLY A 60 -9.54 -7.02 -5.71
CA GLY A 60 -9.79 -8.25 -6.47
C GLY A 60 -9.15 -8.24 -7.85
N THR A 61 -8.79 -9.41 -8.38
CA THR A 61 -8.35 -9.56 -9.77
C THR A 61 -9.36 -10.40 -10.56
N PRO A 62 -9.29 -10.42 -11.91
CA PRO A 62 -10.07 -11.37 -12.71
C PRO A 62 -9.71 -12.84 -12.47
N ILE A 63 -8.58 -13.13 -11.82
CA ILE A 63 -8.14 -14.49 -11.49
C ILE A 63 -8.85 -14.95 -10.20
N PRO A 64 -9.62 -16.05 -10.23
CA PRO A 64 -10.36 -16.52 -9.06
C PRO A 64 -9.50 -16.72 -7.81
N GLY A 65 -9.98 -16.20 -6.68
CA GLY A 65 -9.30 -16.31 -5.39
C GLY A 65 -8.00 -15.52 -5.27
N THR A 66 -7.70 -14.64 -6.25
CA THR A 66 -6.47 -13.84 -6.27
C THR A 66 -6.81 -12.36 -6.13
N GLN A 67 -6.11 -11.71 -5.22
CA GLN A 67 -6.16 -10.27 -5.01
C GLN A 67 -4.78 -9.67 -5.28
N ILE A 68 -4.71 -8.36 -5.34
CA ILE A 68 -3.46 -7.59 -5.51
C ILE A 68 -3.43 -6.46 -4.50
N LEU A 69 -2.24 -6.19 -3.95
CA LEU A 69 -2.02 -5.00 -3.15
C LEU A 69 -1.88 -3.79 -4.08
N VAL A 70 -2.72 -2.78 -3.87
CA VAL A 70 -2.68 -1.53 -4.64
C VAL A 70 -2.48 -0.34 -3.74
N ASN A 71 -1.79 0.69 -4.23
CA ASN A 71 -1.66 1.98 -3.55
C ASN A 71 -2.84 2.91 -3.88
N ARG A 72 -2.74 4.19 -3.48
CA ARG A 72 -3.81 5.18 -3.68
C ARG A 72 -4.12 5.37 -5.17
N ASN A 73 -5.41 5.45 -5.52
CA ASN A 73 -5.92 5.40 -6.90
C ASN A 73 -5.74 4.04 -7.58
N TYR A 74 -5.61 2.97 -6.81
CA TYR A 74 -5.67 1.60 -7.31
C TYR A 74 -4.57 1.30 -8.34
N LYS A 75 -3.35 1.84 -8.14
CA LYS A 75 -2.18 1.43 -8.93
C LYS A 75 -1.47 0.28 -8.22
N PRO A 76 -0.79 -0.61 -8.95
CA PRO A 76 0.01 -1.67 -8.33
C PRO A 76 0.93 -1.10 -7.24
N LEU A 77 1.03 -1.75 -6.10
CA LEU A 77 1.86 -1.27 -5.00
C LEU A 77 3.31 -1.01 -5.48
N GLY A 78 3.89 0.15 -5.15
CA GLY A 78 5.20 0.56 -5.67
C GLY A 78 5.14 1.34 -6.99
N SER A 79 3.96 1.48 -7.62
CA SER A 79 3.81 2.17 -8.91
C SER A 79 3.92 3.69 -8.76
N ASN A 80 4.62 4.32 -9.71
CA ASN A 80 4.74 5.78 -9.80
C ASN A 80 3.71 6.45 -10.75
N ILE A 81 2.79 5.66 -11.31
CA ILE A 81 1.73 6.14 -12.20
C ILE A 81 0.84 7.18 -11.50
N GLU A 82 0.66 8.34 -12.14
CA GLU A 82 -0.13 9.44 -11.61
C GLU A 82 -1.63 9.14 -11.47
N THR A 83 -2.32 10.02 -10.74
CA THR A 83 -3.79 10.00 -10.66
C THR A 83 -4.37 10.26 -12.04
N GLY A 84 -5.26 9.38 -12.53
CA GLY A 84 -5.79 9.47 -13.88
C GLY A 84 -4.87 8.94 -14.99
N GLY A 85 -3.68 8.44 -14.64
CA GLY A 85 -2.82 7.69 -15.57
C GLY A 85 -3.43 6.34 -15.95
N GLU A 86 -2.80 5.65 -16.90
CA GLU A 86 -3.28 4.40 -17.50
C GLU A 86 -3.67 3.34 -16.45
N HIS A 87 -4.76 2.62 -16.72
CA HIS A 87 -5.17 1.49 -15.89
C HIS A 87 -4.20 0.32 -16.08
N SER A 88 -3.64 -0.16 -14.98
CA SER A 88 -2.76 -1.32 -15.00
C SER A 88 -3.58 -2.61 -15.15
N LYS A 89 -3.09 -3.55 -15.96
CA LYS A 89 -3.59 -4.93 -15.97
C LYS A 89 -2.98 -5.68 -14.80
N TYR A 90 -3.77 -5.95 -13.76
CA TYR A 90 -3.26 -6.54 -12.52
C TYR A 90 -2.70 -7.95 -12.70
N GLU A 91 -3.14 -8.66 -13.73
CA GLU A 91 -2.65 -9.98 -14.14
C GLU A 91 -1.16 -9.96 -14.46
N ASP A 92 -0.63 -8.81 -14.93
CA ASP A 92 0.78 -8.69 -15.25
C ASP A 92 1.65 -8.58 -13.98
N PHE A 93 1.09 -8.20 -12.83
CA PHE A 93 1.81 -7.96 -11.56
C PHE A 93 1.74 -9.16 -10.63
N ILE A 94 2.12 -10.33 -11.14
CA ILE A 94 2.08 -11.62 -10.42
C ILE A 94 2.87 -11.56 -9.11
N ASN A 95 3.97 -10.81 -9.09
CA ASN A 95 4.77 -10.61 -7.89
C ASN A 95 3.98 -9.94 -6.75
N LEU A 96 2.92 -9.18 -7.05
CA LEU A 96 2.09 -8.49 -6.07
C LEU A 96 0.77 -9.21 -5.75
N HIS A 97 0.54 -10.38 -6.35
CA HIS A 97 -0.64 -11.19 -6.08
C HIS A 97 -0.61 -11.76 -4.66
N VAL A 98 -1.78 -11.80 -4.05
CA VAL A 98 -2.03 -12.42 -2.75
C VAL A 98 -3.25 -13.32 -2.85
N ARG A 99 -3.33 -14.32 -1.98
CA ARG A 99 -4.48 -15.21 -1.85
C ARG A 99 -4.96 -15.17 -0.41
N LEU A 100 -5.93 -14.30 -0.16
CA LEU A 100 -6.54 -14.13 1.15
C LEU A 100 -8.03 -14.48 1.07
N THR A 101 -8.53 -15.14 2.10
CA THR A 101 -9.96 -15.36 2.28
C THR A 101 -10.66 -14.04 2.63
N ASN A 102 -11.96 -13.95 2.38
CA ASN A 102 -12.75 -12.76 2.75
C ASN A 102 -12.65 -12.44 4.26
N ASN A 103 -12.55 -13.46 5.11
CA ASN A 103 -12.37 -13.28 6.56
C ASN A 103 -11.01 -12.67 6.89
N GLN A 104 -9.94 -13.09 6.21
CA GLN A 104 -8.61 -12.51 6.37
C GLN A 104 -8.56 -11.06 5.90
N ILE A 105 -9.20 -10.74 4.77
CA ILE A 105 -9.30 -9.37 4.26
C ILE A 105 -10.08 -8.48 5.25
N ALA A 106 -11.25 -8.95 5.71
CA ALA A 106 -12.09 -8.22 6.66
C ALA A 106 -11.38 -7.98 8.01
N ALA A 107 -10.49 -8.88 8.44
CA ALA A 107 -9.73 -8.73 9.69
C ALA A 107 -8.71 -7.57 9.67
N VAL A 108 -8.28 -7.14 8.48
CA VAL A 108 -7.29 -6.05 8.33
C VAL A 108 -7.85 -4.78 7.72
N ALA A 109 -9.09 -4.84 7.19
CA ALA A 109 -9.76 -3.68 6.64
C ALA A 109 -10.02 -2.61 7.71
N ASP A 110 -10.08 -1.35 7.29
CA ASP A 110 -10.50 -0.24 8.13
C ASP A 110 -11.99 -0.39 8.50
N ARG A 111 -12.41 0.24 9.60
CA ARG A 111 -13.74 0.01 10.17
C ARG A 111 -14.83 0.38 9.16
N GLY A 112 -15.72 -0.58 8.89
CA GLY A 112 -16.83 -0.39 7.95
C GLY A 112 -16.43 -0.54 6.48
N GLN A 113 -15.19 -0.92 6.19
CA GLN A 113 -14.70 -1.20 4.85
C GLN A 113 -14.59 -2.71 4.61
N SER A 114 -14.74 -3.13 3.35
CA SER A 114 -14.67 -4.55 2.96
C SER A 114 -13.26 -5.01 2.58
N SER A 115 -12.42 -4.11 2.07
CA SER A 115 -11.09 -4.43 1.51
C SER A 115 -10.06 -3.28 1.61
N TYR A 116 -10.49 -2.11 2.07
CA TYR A 116 -9.64 -0.93 2.21
C TYR A 116 -8.91 -0.98 3.54
N LEU A 117 -7.60 -0.74 3.51
CA LEU A 117 -6.75 -0.65 4.71
C LEU A 117 -6.82 0.76 5.34
N PHE A 118 -7.29 1.75 4.56
CA PHE A 118 -7.53 3.13 4.96
C PHE A 118 -8.56 3.81 4.03
N GLY A 119 -9.32 4.80 4.50
CA GLY A 119 -10.32 5.51 3.70
C GLY A 119 -9.74 6.62 2.80
N ASP A 120 -10.21 6.77 1.56
CA ASP A 120 -9.66 7.61 0.46
C ASP A 120 -9.49 9.12 0.73
N GLU A 121 -10.12 9.64 1.79
CA GLU A 121 -10.19 11.07 2.11
C GLU A 121 -8.85 11.67 2.54
N ASN A 122 -8.01 10.89 3.25
CA ASN A 122 -6.73 11.36 3.78
C ASN A 122 -5.65 10.27 3.64
N PRO A 123 -4.37 10.63 3.44
CA PRO A 123 -3.32 9.62 3.45
C PRO A 123 -3.13 9.07 4.87
N PRO A 124 -2.86 7.77 5.05
CA PRO A 124 -2.69 7.18 6.38
C PRO A 124 -1.52 7.80 7.18
N TRP A 125 -0.55 8.40 6.50
CA TRP A 125 0.58 9.10 7.12
C TRP A 125 0.31 10.59 7.43
N CYS A 126 -0.92 11.11 7.27
CA CYS A 126 -1.25 12.52 7.50
C CYS A 126 -0.99 12.99 8.95
N SER A 127 -1.08 12.08 9.91
CA SER A 127 -0.77 12.34 11.31
C SER A 127 -0.10 11.12 11.93
N ARG A 128 0.68 11.36 13.00
CA ARG A 128 1.33 10.27 13.73
C ARG A 128 0.32 9.25 14.30
N ALA A 129 -0.86 9.72 14.72
CA ALA A 129 -1.90 8.85 15.26
C ALA A 129 -2.49 7.93 14.17
N ALA A 130 -2.84 8.49 13.01
CA ALA A 130 -3.32 7.73 11.86
C ALA A 130 -2.27 6.73 11.37
N ALA A 131 -1.01 7.16 11.26
CA ALA A 131 0.11 6.34 10.84
C ALA A 131 0.32 5.13 11.76
N LYS A 132 0.26 5.32 13.08
CA LYS A 132 0.36 4.22 14.05
C LYS A 132 -0.81 3.24 13.96
N ALA A 133 -2.04 3.73 13.77
CA ALA A 133 -3.20 2.86 13.60
C ALA A 133 -3.10 2.03 12.31
N TYR A 134 -2.67 2.68 11.22
CA TYR A 134 -2.45 2.03 9.94
C TYR A 134 -1.30 1.02 9.98
N LEU A 135 -0.17 1.35 10.63
CA LEU A 135 0.95 0.42 10.82
C LEU A 135 0.53 -0.89 11.49
N LYS A 136 -0.35 -0.83 12.51
CA LYS A 136 -0.89 -2.04 13.15
C LYS A 136 -1.60 -2.94 12.14
N ARG A 137 -2.36 -2.38 11.20
CA ARG A 137 -3.04 -3.14 10.14
C ARG A 137 -2.05 -3.76 9.17
N LEU A 138 -0.99 -3.02 8.78
CA LEU A 138 0.05 -3.56 7.91
C LEU A 138 0.78 -4.74 8.56
N VAL A 139 1.09 -4.66 9.86
CA VAL A 139 1.72 -5.76 10.60
C VAL A 139 0.79 -6.98 10.67
N LEU A 140 -0.50 -6.78 10.89
CA LEU A 140 -1.49 -7.87 10.84
C LEU A 140 -1.55 -8.51 9.44
N LEU A 141 -1.63 -7.69 8.39
CA LEU A 141 -1.63 -8.17 7.01
C LEU A 141 -0.37 -8.98 6.70
N ARG A 142 0.80 -8.54 7.15
CA ARG A 142 2.06 -9.30 6.99
C ARG A 142 1.95 -10.70 7.59
N GLY A 143 1.45 -10.82 8.82
CA GLY A 143 1.24 -12.12 9.46
C GLY A 143 0.28 -13.03 8.69
N LEU A 144 -0.78 -12.46 8.09
CA LEU A 144 -1.70 -13.21 7.24
C LEU A 144 -1.03 -13.71 5.95
N LEU A 145 -0.20 -12.88 5.31
CA LEU A 145 0.54 -13.26 4.09
C LEU A 145 1.61 -14.33 4.36
N GLU A 146 2.22 -14.32 5.54
CA GLU A 146 3.18 -15.36 5.96
C GLU A 146 2.48 -16.70 6.21
N THR A 147 1.28 -16.67 6.80
CA THR A 147 0.49 -17.89 7.09
C THR A 147 -0.16 -18.47 5.83
N ALA A 148 -0.43 -17.64 4.81
CA ALA A 148 -1.01 -18.07 3.54
C ALA A 148 -0.03 -18.77 2.60
N LYS A 149 1.27 -18.85 2.95
CA LYS A 149 2.25 -19.68 2.24
C LYS A 149 2.06 -21.16 2.63
N VAL A 150 1.03 -21.79 2.08
CA VAL A 150 0.83 -23.25 2.11
C VAL A 150 0.71 -23.76 0.69
#